data_AF-A0A068WWU1-F1
#
_entry.id   AF-A0A068WWU1-F1
#
_cell.length_a   1.000
_cell.length_b   1.000
_cell.length_c   1.000
_cell.angle_alpha   90.00
_cell.angle_beta   90.00
_cell.angle_gamma   90.00
#
_symmetry.space_group_name_H-M   'P 1'
#
loop_
_entity.id
_entity.type
_entity.pdbx_description
1 polymer ?
#
loop_
_entity_poly.entity_id
_entity_poly.type
_entity_poly.pdbx_seq_one_letter_code
_entity_poly.pdbx_strand_id
1 'polypeptide(L)'
;MAQADGKVELNEAEIASAPMVTLRNAAFKFAFDKGCFASPLSSTTMESPRYMARYTEPPLRYEWISRVVSSGSRLDREGCYPSGLFKFVVTMAKPNSAPSDMHVEQVFI
;
A
#
# COMPACT_ATOMS: atom_id res chain seq x y z
N MET A 1 -26.37 -12.42 -3.44
CA MET A 1 -25.63 -12.26 -2.16
C MET A 1 -24.21 -12.71 -2.45
N ALA A 2 -23.27 -11.77 -2.62
CA ALA A 2 -21.88 -12.12 -2.91
C ALA A 2 -21.28 -12.78 -1.66
N GLN A 3 -20.92 -14.06 -1.76
CA GLN A 3 -19.96 -14.67 -0.83
C GLN A 3 -18.66 -13.88 -1.00
N ALA A 4 -18.43 -12.91 -0.11
CA ALA A 4 -17.22 -12.11 -0.11
C ALA A 4 -16.07 -12.98 0.41
N ASP A 5 -14.93 -12.98 -0.31
CA ASP A 5 -13.67 -13.71 -0.04
C ASP A 5 -12.99 -13.36 1.31
N GLY A 6 -13.74 -13.33 2.40
CA GLY A 6 -13.27 -12.87 3.71
C GLY A 6 -12.83 -11.40 3.72
N LYS A 7 -13.16 -10.61 2.69
CA LYS A 7 -12.72 -9.22 2.54
C LYS A 7 -13.69 -8.27 3.23
N VAL A 8 -13.18 -7.48 4.18
CA VAL A 8 -13.94 -6.47 4.93
C VAL A 8 -13.32 -5.10 4.66
N GLU A 9 -14.10 -4.22 4.06
CA GLU A 9 -13.71 -2.82 3.83
C GLU A 9 -13.68 -2.06 5.15
N LEU A 10 -12.65 -1.22 5.31
CA LEU A 10 -12.50 -0.35 6.46
C LEU A 10 -13.23 0.96 6.21
N ASN A 11 -13.87 1.50 7.24
CA ASN A 11 -14.46 2.83 7.16
C ASN A 11 -13.39 3.95 7.24
N GLU A 12 -13.78 5.18 6.96
CA GLU A 12 -12.84 6.33 6.92
C GLU A 12 -12.08 6.54 8.25
N ALA A 13 -12.74 6.33 9.39
CA ALA A 13 -12.10 6.48 10.70
C ALA A 13 -11.07 5.37 10.97
N GLU A 14 -11.37 4.14 10.55
CA GLU A 14 -10.43 3.02 10.60
C GLU A 14 -9.23 3.25 9.67
N ILE A 15 -9.46 3.76 8.46
CA ILE A 15 -8.39 4.12 7.51
C ILE A 15 -7.46 5.19 8.10
N ALA A 16 -8.03 6.21 8.74
CA ALA A 16 -7.29 7.30 9.37
C ALA A 16 -6.64 6.91 10.70
N SER A 17 -6.96 5.73 11.25
CA SER A 17 -6.44 5.30 12.55
C SER A 17 -4.91 5.18 12.57
N ALA A 18 -4.31 5.51 13.72
CA ALA A 18 -2.86 5.46 13.89
C ALA A 18 -2.23 4.09 13.50
N PRO A 19 -2.82 2.93 13.86
CA PRO A 19 -2.30 1.63 13.42
C PRO A 19 -2.25 1.48 11.90
N MET A 20 -3.28 1.95 11.18
CA MET A 20 -3.33 1.84 9.72
C MET A 20 -2.36 2.82 9.06
N VAL A 21 -2.15 4.01 9.63
CA VAL A 21 -1.10 4.95 9.20
C VAL A 21 0.28 4.31 9.36
N THR A 22 0.57 3.71 10.52
CA THR A 22 1.84 3.02 10.77
C THR A 22 2.05 1.86 9.81
N LEU A 23 1.03 1.04 9.57
CA LEU A 23 1.09 -0.06 8.60
C LEU A 23 1.43 0.44 7.20
N ARG A 24 0.75 1.49 6.74
CA ARG A 24 0.98 2.09 5.41
C ARG A 24 2.40 2.63 5.28
N ASN A 25 2.91 3.32 6.29
CA ASN A 25 4.29 3.85 6.28
C ASN A 25 5.33 2.71 6.27
N ALA A 26 5.10 1.65 7.05
CA ALA A 26 5.99 0.48 7.07
C ALA A 26 5.98 -0.26 5.73
N ALA A 27 4.81 -0.48 5.15
CA ALA A 27 4.66 -1.10 3.84
C ALA A 27 5.30 -0.26 2.72
N PHE A 28 5.12 1.06 2.77
CA PHE A 28 5.72 1.96 1.79
C PHE A 28 7.25 1.88 1.84
N LYS A 29 7.86 1.95 3.05
CA LYS A 29 9.30 1.75 3.20
C LYS A 29 9.75 0.38 2.68
N PHE A 30 9.03 -0.67 3.03
CA PHE A 30 9.31 -2.03 2.58
C PHE A 30 9.24 -2.16 1.04
N ALA A 31 8.43 -1.34 0.37
CA ALA A 31 8.33 -1.32 -1.09
C ALA A 31 9.63 -0.81 -1.74
N PHE A 32 10.27 0.20 -1.13
CA PHE A 32 11.59 0.66 -1.60
C PHE A 32 12.68 -0.36 -1.31
N ASP A 33 12.64 -1.01 -0.15
CA ASP A 33 13.61 -2.07 0.19
C ASP A 33 13.53 -3.24 -0.81
N LYS A 34 12.32 -3.53 -1.35
CA LYS A 34 12.10 -4.50 -2.44
C LYS A 34 12.37 -3.95 -3.86
N GLY A 35 12.67 -2.66 -4.01
CA GLY A 35 12.91 -2.02 -5.30
C GLY A 35 11.67 -1.86 -6.17
N CYS A 36 10.47 -1.74 -5.57
CA CYS A 36 9.21 -1.56 -6.29
C CYS A 36 9.10 -0.20 -7.02
N PHE A 37 9.91 0.78 -6.62
CA PHE A 37 9.94 2.11 -7.23
C PHE A 37 11.37 2.46 -7.64
N ALA A 38 11.53 3.12 -8.79
CA ALA A 38 12.83 3.59 -9.28
C ALA A 38 13.30 4.87 -8.56
N SER A 39 12.36 5.76 -8.23
CA SER A 39 12.65 6.96 -7.44
C SER A 39 13.14 6.63 -6.03
N PRO A 40 13.98 7.51 -5.41
CA PRO A 40 14.34 7.36 -4.01
C PRO A 40 13.16 7.66 -3.08
N LEU A 41 13.14 7.00 -1.91
CA LEU A 41 12.13 7.22 -0.87
C LEU A 41 12.09 8.69 -0.40
N SER A 42 13.23 9.39 -0.38
CA SER A 42 13.32 10.79 0.07
C SER A 42 12.56 11.78 -0.81
N SER A 43 12.33 11.45 -2.07
CA SER A 43 11.58 12.27 -3.03
C SER A 43 10.21 11.70 -3.35
N THR A 44 9.76 10.63 -2.66
CA THR A 44 8.54 9.93 -3.03
C THR A 44 7.59 9.84 -1.85
N THR A 45 6.34 10.20 -2.08
CA THR A 45 5.28 10.20 -1.07
C THR A 45 4.12 9.30 -1.50
N MET A 46 3.39 8.78 -0.52
CA MET A 46 2.16 8.02 -0.72
C MET A 46 1.00 8.80 -0.11
N GLU A 47 -0.01 9.08 -0.93
CA GLU A 47 -1.23 9.73 -0.47
C GLU A 47 -2.08 8.78 0.38
N SER A 48 -2.86 9.36 1.30
CA SER A 48 -3.84 8.60 2.08
C SER A 48 -4.81 7.88 1.15
N PRO A 49 -5.02 6.55 1.30
CA PRO A 49 -5.91 5.82 0.44
C PRO A 49 -7.36 6.25 0.67
N ARG A 50 -8.15 6.25 -0.39
CA ARG A 50 -9.62 6.35 -0.31
C ARG A 50 -10.28 4.99 -0.07
N TYR A 51 -9.53 3.92 -0.26
CA TYR A 51 -9.98 2.55 -0.15
C TYR A 51 -8.97 1.71 0.64
N MET A 52 -9.44 1.00 1.66
CA MET A 52 -8.65 -0.02 2.35
C MET A 52 -9.56 -1.14 2.81
N ALA A 53 -9.06 -2.36 2.76
CA ALA A 53 -9.76 -3.55 3.23
C ALA A 53 -8.80 -4.45 4.01
N ARG A 54 -9.36 -5.25 4.91
CA ARG A 54 -8.68 -6.34 5.59
C ARG A 54 -9.29 -7.68 5.16
N TYR A 55 -8.49 -8.73 5.17
CA TYR A 55 -8.97 -10.09 5.01
C TYR A 55 -9.11 -10.74 6.39
N THR A 56 -10.25 -11.39 6.63
CA THR A 56 -10.58 -12.02 7.92
C THR A 56 -10.01 -13.41 8.06
N GLU A 57 -9.67 -14.06 6.95
CA GLU A 57 -9.03 -15.36 6.94
C GLU A 57 -7.50 -15.22 7.05
N PRO A 58 -6.83 -16.12 7.79
CA PRO A 58 -5.37 -16.17 7.80
C PRO A 58 -4.81 -16.42 6.39
N PRO A 59 -3.66 -15.79 6.04
CA PRO A 59 -2.84 -14.92 6.88
C PRO A 59 -3.42 -13.50 7.03
N LEU A 60 -3.04 -12.79 8.10
CA LEU A 60 -3.50 -11.41 8.32
C LEU A 60 -3.06 -10.52 7.15
N ARG A 61 -4.01 -10.12 6.32
CA ARG A 61 -3.74 -9.42 5.06
C ARG A 61 -4.56 -8.15 4.98
N TYR A 62 -3.93 -7.11 4.45
CA TYR A 62 -4.55 -5.82 4.15
C TYR A 62 -4.34 -5.49 2.67
N GLU A 63 -5.27 -4.73 2.13
CA GLU A 63 -5.19 -4.22 0.77
C GLU A 63 -5.65 -2.77 0.75
N TRP A 64 -4.96 -1.91 0.00
CA TRP A 64 -5.42 -0.56 -0.28
C TRP A 64 -4.93 -0.08 -1.64
N ILE A 65 -5.54 1.00 -2.11
CA ILE A 65 -5.13 1.69 -3.32
C ILE A 65 -4.74 3.12 -2.94
N SER A 66 -3.49 3.48 -3.22
CA SER A 66 -2.96 4.81 -2.95
C SER A 66 -2.26 5.36 -4.19
N ARG A 67 -2.38 6.67 -4.39
CA ARG A 67 -1.52 7.38 -5.33
C ARG A 67 -0.13 7.52 -4.71
N VAL A 68 0.88 7.18 -5.49
CA VAL A 68 2.29 7.43 -5.17
C VAL A 68 2.76 8.55 -6.08
N VAL A 69 3.50 9.52 -5.54
CA VAL A 69 3.98 10.71 -6.26
C VAL A 69 5.46 10.89 -5.95
N SER A 70 6.26 11.13 -6.98
CA SER A 70 7.67 11.47 -6.86
C SER A 70 7.92 12.92 -7.28
N SER A 71 8.61 13.68 -6.44
CA SER A 71 9.04 15.04 -6.71
C SER A 71 10.43 15.05 -7.37
N GLY A 72 10.48 15.42 -8.65
CA GLY A 72 11.75 15.54 -9.38
C GLY A 72 12.36 14.22 -9.87
N SER A 73 11.63 13.11 -9.78
CA SER A 73 12.02 11.80 -10.33
C SER A 73 10.80 11.03 -10.85
N ARG A 74 11.01 9.79 -11.33
CA ARG A 74 10.00 8.97 -12.01
C ARG A 74 9.88 7.62 -11.31
N LEU A 75 8.65 7.14 -11.15
CA LEU A 75 8.36 5.94 -10.36
C LEU A 75 8.78 4.66 -11.06
N ASP A 76 8.75 4.65 -12.39
CA ASP A 76 9.10 3.54 -13.24
C ASP A 76 10.53 3.64 -13.77
N ARG A 77 11.12 2.49 -14.12
CA ARG A 77 12.50 2.44 -14.65
C ARG A 77 12.63 3.06 -16.04
N GLU A 78 11.53 3.12 -16.79
CA GLU A 78 11.49 3.73 -18.13
C GLU A 78 11.40 5.27 -18.06
N GLY A 79 11.13 5.82 -16.86
CA GLY A 79 11.12 7.26 -16.63
C GLY A 79 9.86 7.96 -17.12
N CYS A 80 8.77 7.23 -17.34
CA CYS A 80 7.56 7.73 -17.95
C CYS A 80 6.70 8.54 -16.98
N TYR A 81 6.61 8.16 -15.69
CA TYR A 81 5.54 8.69 -14.83
C TYR A 81 6.03 9.25 -13.48
N PRO A 82 5.72 10.52 -13.15
CA PRO A 82 6.05 11.11 -11.84
C PRO A 82 5.07 10.69 -10.75
N SER A 83 3.91 10.15 -11.12
CA SER A 83 2.87 9.67 -10.21
C SER A 83 2.17 8.46 -10.82
N GLY A 84 1.56 7.64 -9.98
CA GLY A 84 0.71 6.54 -10.42
C GLY A 84 -0.19 6.04 -9.29
N LEU A 85 -1.23 5.30 -9.64
CA LEU A 85 -2.11 4.65 -8.69
C LEU A 85 -1.64 3.22 -8.47
N PHE A 86 -1.34 2.87 -7.22
CA PHE A 86 -0.79 1.56 -6.86
C PHE A 86 -1.68 0.86 -5.85
N LYS A 87 -1.91 -0.43 -6.10
CA LYS A 87 -2.53 -1.35 -5.17
C LYS A 87 -1.44 -1.98 -4.33
N PHE A 88 -1.56 -1.83 -3.02
CA PHE A 88 -0.72 -2.50 -2.05
C PHE A 88 -1.49 -3.66 -1.47
N VAL A 89 -0.91 -4.85 -1.50
CA VAL A 89 -1.41 -6.04 -0.80
C VAL A 89 -0.33 -6.46 0.19
N VAL A 90 -0.63 -6.35 1.48
CA VAL A 90 0.35 -6.53 2.56
C VAL A 90 -0.08 -7.65 3.46
N THR A 91 0.83 -8.58 3.69
CA THR A 91 0.67 -9.68 4.63
C THR A 91 1.48 -9.39 5.89
N MET A 92 0.87 -9.63 7.05
CA MET A 92 1.47 -9.44 8.36
C MET A 92 1.52 -10.78 9.11
N ALA A 93 2.58 -10.99 9.87
CA ALA A 93 2.70 -12.17 10.73
C ALA A 93 1.71 -12.13 11.91
N LYS A 94 1.45 -10.93 12.46
CA LYS A 94 0.51 -10.69 13.56
C LYS A 94 0.06 -9.22 13.56
N PRO A 95 -1.04 -8.86 14.25
CA PRO A 95 -1.47 -7.46 14.36
C PRO A 95 -0.35 -6.55 14.88
N ASN A 96 -0.25 -5.34 14.30
CA ASN A 96 0.73 -4.33 14.66
C ASN A 96 2.22 -4.74 14.50
N SER A 97 2.53 -5.80 13.72
CA SER A 97 3.90 -6.12 13.34
C SER A 97 4.33 -5.40 12.06
N ALA A 98 5.62 -5.49 11.74
CA ALA A 98 6.09 -5.15 10.40
C ALA A 98 5.46 -6.06 9.33
N PRO A 99 5.33 -5.60 8.08
CA PRO A 99 5.00 -6.44 6.93
C PRO A 99 5.93 -7.64 6.83
N SER A 100 5.38 -8.85 6.69
CA SER A 100 6.15 -10.08 6.43
C SER A 100 6.27 -10.37 4.94
N ASP A 101 5.25 -9.97 4.17
CA ASP A 101 5.30 -9.99 2.72
C ASP A 101 4.43 -8.86 2.16
N MET A 102 4.69 -8.48 0.91
CA MET A 102 3.95 -7.45 0.21
C MET A 102 4.09 -7.60 -1.30
N HIS A 103 2.98 -7.34 -1.98
CA HIS A 103 2.87 -7.16 -3.41
C HIS A 103 2.37 -5.74 -3.71
N VAL A 104 3.01 -5.08 -4.69
CA VAL A 104 2.61 -3.76 -5.18
C VAL A 104 2.34 -3.89 -6.66
N GLU A 105 1.14 -3.50 -7.07
CA GLU A 105 0.66 -3.56 -8.45
C GLU A 105 0.29 -2.15 -8.92
N GLN A 106 0.77 -1.74 -10.09
CA GLN A 106 0.35 -0.48 -10.70
C GLN A 106 -1.03 -0.67 -11.34
N VAL A 107 -2.02 0.07 -10.84
CA VAL A 107 -3.42 0.00 -11.29
C VAL A 107 -3.67 0.99 -12.43
N PHE A 108 -3.08 2.19 -12.33
CA PHE A 108 -3.25 3.26 -13.31
C PHE A 108 -2.04 4.20 -13.29
N ILE A 109 -1.88 4.94 -14.39
CA ILE A 109 -0.85 5.97 -14.58
C ILE A 109 -1.46 7.36 -14.39
#